data_AF-A0A848W963-F1
#
_entry.id   AF-A0A848W963-F1
#
_cell.length_a   1.000
_cell.length_b   1.000
_cell.length_c   1.000
_cell.angle_alpha   90.00
_cell.angle_beta   90.00
_cell.angle_gamma   90.00
#
_symmetry.space_group_name_H-M   'P 1'
#
loop_
_entity.id
_entity.type
_entity.pdbx_description
1 polymer ?
#
loop_
_entity_poly.entity_id
_entity_poly.type
_entity_poly.pdbx_seq_one_letter_code
_entity_poly.pdbx_strand_id
1 'polypeptide(L)'
;PEERYLHLADRLCEMGRYGRKTGSGWYSYGEGGSLPVPDPEVDEIAAQVAAEQGVERRRIDDDEIRDRCLYAAVNEGAKIVEEGVALRASDIDIMWQYGFGFPRWRGGIMYHADRVGLPTVLARIEEFHAAHGKLWEPSALLRDLVASGGSFTGA
;
A
#
# COMPACT_ATOMS: atom_id res chain seq x y z
N PRO A 1 -12.81 -17.27 -0.50
CA PRO A 1 -11.61 -16.70 -1.15
C PRO A 1 -10.46 -16.69 -0.16
N GLU A 2 -9.23 -17.04 -0.58
CA GLU A 2 -8.03 -16.94 0.29
C GLU A 2 -7.58 -15.49 0.50
N GLU A 3 -8.11 -14.54 -0.27
CA GLU A 3 -7.79 -13.12 -0.17
C GLU A 3 -8.86 -12.34 0.61
N ARG A 4 -8.39 -11.38 1.42
CA ARG A 4 -9.23 -10.47 2.20
C ARG A 4 -9.96 -9.49 1.27
N TYR A 5 -11.30 -9.51 1.33
CA TYR A 5 -12.15 -8.67 0.50
C TYR A 5 -12.37 -7.26 1.10
N LEU A 6 -12.53 -6.24 0.24
CA LEU A 6 -12.64 -4.83 0.63
C LEU A 6 -14.09 -4.38 0.87
N HIS A 7 -14.77 -5.00 1.84
CA HIS A 7 -16.19 -4.76 2.15
C HIS A 7 -16.57 -3.29 2.42
N LEU A 8 -15.66 -2.50 3.01
CA LEU A 8 -15.92 -1.11 3.35
C LEU A 8 -16.11 -0.23 2.11
N ALA A 9 -15.31 -0.42 1.06
CA ALA A 9 -15.40 0.38 -0.15
C ALA A 9 -16.73 0.15 -0.90
N ASP A 10 -17.18 -1.10 -0.95
CA ASP A 10 -18.46 -1.46 -1.56
C ASP A 10 -19.63 -0.85 -0.79
N ARG A 11 -19.62 -0.93 0.54
CA ARG A 11 -20.69 -0.34 1.36
C ARG A 11 -20.82 1.16 1.16
N LEU A 12 -19.70 1.88 1.05
CA LEU A 12 -19.72 3.31 0.70
C LEU A 12 -20.35 3.54 -0.69
N CYS A 13 -20.03 2.71 -1.68
CA CYS A 13 -20.61 2.80 -3.01
C CYS A 13 -22.12 2.49 -3.03
N GLU A 14 -22.57 1.49 -2.28
CA GLU A 14 -23.99 1.12 -2.14
C GLU A 14 -24.81 2.25 -1.51
N MET A 15 -24.18 3.05 -0.64
CA MET A 15 -24.76 4.25 -0.02
C MET A 15 -24.69 5.50 -0.92
N GLY A 16 -24.19 5.39 -2.16
CA GLY A 16 -24.05 6.52 -3.09
C GLY A 16 -22.88 7.46 -2.77
N ARG A 17 -21.95 7.06 -1.90
CA ARG A 17 -20.83 7.87 -1.44
C ARG A 17 -19.62 7.72 -2.38
N TYR A 18 -19.69 8.32 -3.56
CA TYR A 18 -18.71 8.16 -4.63
C TYR A 18 -17.55 9.17 -4.65
N GLY A 19 -17.33 9.89 -3.55
CA GLY A 19 -16.28 10.89 -3.40
C GLY A 19 -16.74 12.30 -3.77
N ARG A 20 -15.79 13.12 -4.26
CA ARG A 20 -16.02 14.56 -4.53
C ARG A 20 -17.21 14.85 -5.44
N LYS A 21 -17.50 13.97 -6.41
CA LYS A 21 -18.61 14.16 -7.37
C LYS A 21 -20.00 14.09 -6.74
N THR A 22 -20.14 13.43 -5.60
CA THR A 22 -21.39 13.33 -4.83
C THR A 22 -21.36 14.14 -3.53
N GLY A 23 -20.27 14.88 -3.27
CA GLY A 23 -20.07 15.59 -1.99
C GLY A 23 -19.70 14.68 -0.81
N SER A 24 -19.63 13.35 -1.01
CA SER A 24 -19.38 12.39 0.07
C SER A 24 -18.71 11.11 -0.45
N GLY A 25 -17.73 10.60 0.29
CA GLY A 25 -17.00 9.36 0.04
C GLY A 25 -16.33 8.87 1.33
N TRP A 26 -15.03 8.56 1.27
CA TRP A 26 -14.17 8.38 2.45
C TRP A 26 -14.15 9.61 3.38
N TYR A 27 -14.38 10.79 2.81
CA TYR A 27 -14.50 12.06 3.49
C TYR A 27 -15.82 12.73 3.08
N SER A 28 -16.23 13.72 3.85
CA SER A 28 -17.23 14.69 3.41
C SER A 28 -16.54 15.83 2.64
N TYR A 29 -17.22 16.36 1.64
CA TYR A 29 -16.76 17.47 0.82
C TYR A 29 -17.87 18.52 0.77
N GLY A 30 -17.58 19.76 1.20
CA GLY A 30 -18.52 20.87 1.12
C GLY A 30 -18.78 21.31 -0.32
N GLU A 31 -19.72 22.25 -0.48
CA GLU A 31 -20.07 22.81 -1.79
C GLU A 31 -18.82 23.32 -2.55
N GLY A 32 -18.73 22.98 -3.84
CA GLY A 32 -17.60 23.35 -4.69
C GLY A 32 -16.34 22.49 -4.54
N GLY A 33 -16.41 21.38 -3.80
CA GLY A 33 -15.27 20.46 -3.66
C GLY A 33 -14.22 20.97 -2.67
N SER A 34 -14.68 21.50 -1.53
CA SER A 34 -13.83 21.99 -0.45
C SER A 34 -12.83 20.92 0.05
N LEU A 35 -11.89 21.36 0.91
CA LEU A 35 -10.97 20.46 1.59
C LEU A 35 -11.71 19.26 2.21
N PRO A 36 -11.15 18.03 2.11
CA PRO A 36 -11.77 16.84 2.68
C PRO A 36 -11.86 16.96 4.20
N VAL A 37 -13.04 16.68 4.75
CA VAL A 37 -13.28 16.65 6.19
C VAL A 37 -13.57 15.21 6.62
N PRO A 38 -12.91 14.69 7.68
CA PRO A 38 -13.24 13.38 8.24
C PRO A 38 -14.73 13.25 8.52
N ASP A 39 -15.32 12.12 8.15
CA ASP A 39 -16.75 11.88 8.29
C ASP A 39 -16.99 10.77 9.33
N PRO A 40 -17.61 11.09 10.49
CA PRO A 40 -17.91 10.11 11.53
C PRO A 40 -18.74 8.91 11.05
N GLU A 41 -19.58 9.09 10.03
CA GLU A 41 -20.38 7.99 9.47
C GLU A 41 -19.47 6.92 8.85
N VAL A 42 -18.34 7.31 8.24
CA VAL A 42 -17.37 6.37 7.67
C VAL A 42 -16.68 5.55 8.76
N ASP A 43 -16.39 6.16 9.92
CA ASP A 43 -15.82 5.46 11.08
C ASP A 43 -16.80 4.44 11.68
N GLU A 44 -18.09 4.77 11.72
CA GLU A 44 -19.16 3.88 12.16
C GLU A 44 -19.32 2.69 11.20
N ILE A 45 -19.34 2.93 9.88
CA ILE A 45 -19.40 1.87 8.88
C ILE A 45 -18.17 0.97 8.97
N ALA A 46 -16.97 1.55 9.14
CA ALA A 46 -15.74 0.77 9.31
C ALA A 46 -15.79 -0.11 10.58
N ALA A 47 -16.40 0.38 11.67
CA ALA A 47 -16.62 -0.39 12.89
C ALA A 47 -17.57 -1.57 12.66
N GLN A 48 -18.67 -1.34 11.95
CA GLN A 48 -19.67 -2.37 11.62
C GLN A 48 -19.06 -3.44 10.72
N VAL A 49 -18.37 -3.05 9.65
CA VAL A 49 -17.68 -3.98 8.74
C VAL A 49 -16.64 -4.80 9.50
N ALA A 50 -15.86 -4.20 10.41
CA ALA A 50 -14.90 -4.95 11.22
C ALA A 50 -15.60 -6.00 12.09
N ALA A 51 -16.72 -5.64 12.76
CA ALA A 51 -17.49 -6.56 13.59
C ALA A 51 -18.11 -7.71 12.77
N GLU A 52 -18.71 -7.41 11.62
CA GLU A 52 -19.29 -8.41 10.70
C GLU A 52 -18.25 -9.41 10.21
N GLN A 53 -17.02 -8.95 9.99
CA GLN A 53 -15.89 -9.77 9.54
C GLN A 53 -15.14 -10.45 10.69
N GLY A 54 -15.58 -10.28 11.95
CA GLY A 54 -14.89 -10.82 13.12
C GLY A 54 -13.48 -10.26 13.32
N VAL A 55 -13.20 -9.07 12.80
CA VAL A 55 -11.91 -8.40 12.91
C VAL A 55 -11.87 -7.56 14.18
N GLU A 56 -11.01 -7.94 15.12
CA GLU A 56 -10.73 -7.12 16.29
C GLU A 56 -9.98 -5.84 15.87
N ARG A 57 -10.58 -4.68 16.19
CA ARG A 57 -9.95 -3.39 15.92
C ARG A 57 -8.82 -3.16 16.92
N ARG A 58 -7.66 -2.76 16.41
CA ARG A 58 -6.52 -2.34 17.21
C ARG A 58 -5.99 -0.99 16.72
N ARG A 59 -5.16 -0.35 17.55
CA ARG A 59 -4.34 0.77 17.10
C ARG A 59 -3.33 0.27 16.06
N ILE A 60 -3.21 1.01 14.97
CA ILE A 60 -2.17 0.85 13.97
C ILE A 60 -1.36 2.14 14.04
N ASP A 61 -0.06 2.04 14.31
CA ASP A 61 0.81 3.21 14.35
C ASP A 61 1.23 3.67 12.94
N ASP A 62 1.75 4.89 12.87
CA ASP A 62 2.12 5.54 11.61
C ASP A 62 3.23 4.76 10.87
N ASP A 63 4.11 4.08 11.61
CA ASP A 63 5.18 3.28 11.03
C ASP A 63 4.62 2.03 10.34
N GLU A 64 3.72 1.30 10.99
CA GLU A 64 3.04 0.16 10.38
C GLU A 64 2.19 0.59 9.18
N ILE A 65 1.45 1.70 9.27
CA ILE A 65 0.67 2.22 8.13
C ILE A 65 1.60 2.50 6.93
N ARG A 66 2.70 3.22 7.17
CA ARG A 66 3.67 3.53 6.13
C ARG A 66 4.28 2.26 5.53
N ASP A 67 4.78 1.36 6.38
CA ASP A 67 5.47 0.14 5.94
C ASP A 67 4.51 -0.76 5.14
N ARG A 68 3.25 -0.87 5.56
CA ARG A 68 2.24 -1.64 4.81
C ARG A 68 1.94 -1.03 3.44
N CYS A 69 1.83 0.29 3.35
CA CYS A 69 1.59 0.97 2.07
C CYS A 69 2.80 0.91 1.14
N LEU A 70 4.00 1.14 1.66
CA LEU A 70 5.21 1.22 0.84
C LEU A 70 5.78 -0.15 0.49
N TYR A 71 5.89 -1.07 1.46
CA TYR A 71 6.54 -2.36 1.20
C TYR A 71 5.66 -3.31 0.40
N ALA A 72 4.33 -3.17 0.43
CA ALA A 72 3.46 -3.84 -0.54
C ALA A 72 3.81 -3.40 -1.97
N ALA A 73 3.96 -2.09 -2.19
CA ALA A 73 4.31 -1.55 -3.50
C ALA A 73 5.74 -1.91 -3.95
N VAL A 74 6.71 -1.92 -3.03
CA VAL A 74 8.08 -2.37 -3.31
C VAL A 74 8.12 -3.84 -3.69
N ASN A 75 7.40 -4.69 -2.93
CA ASN A 75 7.34 -6.12 -3.20
C ASN A 75 6.72 -6.39 -4.57
N GLU A 76 5.64 -5.69 -4.92
CA GLU A 76 5.01 -5.79 -6.24
C GLU A 76 5.94 -5.24 -7.34
N GLY A 77 6.62 -4.13 -7.10
CA GLY A 77 7.62 -3.58 -8.01
C GLY A 77 8.76 -4.57 -8.29
N ALA A 78 9.20 -5.32 -7.29
CA ALA A 78 10.19 -6.39 -7.45
C ALA A 78 9.66 -7.54 -8.31
N LYS A 79 8.41 -7.98 -8.10
CA LYS A 79 7.75 -9.00 -8.95
C LYS A 79 7.62 -8.55 -10.41
N ILE A 80 7.23 -7.29 -10.64
CA ILE A 80 7.11 -6.73 -11.99
C ILE A 80 8.46 -6.75 -12.75
N VAL A 81 9.57 -6.52 -12.04
CA VAL A 81 10.92 -6.61 -12.63
C VAL A 81 11.33 -8.07 -12.83
N GLU A 82 11.07 -8.93 -11.85
CA GLU A 82 11.31 -10.38 -11.91
C GLU A 82 10.61 -11.04 -13.11
N GLU A 83 9.36 -10.66 -13.37
CA GLU A 83 8.53 -11.13 -14.48
C GLU A 83 8.92 -10.51 -15.83
N GLY A 84 9.84 -9.54 -15.85
CA GLY A 84 10.31 -8.86 -17.07
C GLY A 84 9.31 -7.86 -17.67
N VAL A 85 8.26 -7.49 -16.93
CA VAL A 85 7.28 -6.47 -17.35
C VAL A 85 7.93 -5.08 -17.35
N ALA A 86 8.74 -4.79 -16.34
CA ALA A 86 9.65 -3.65 -16.34
C ALA A 86 11.09 -4.13 -16.59
N LEU A 87 11.86 -3.37 -17.37
CA LEU A 87 13.24 -3.74 -17.70
C LEU A 87 14.17 -3.64 -16.48
N ARG A 88 13.89 -2.71 -15.57
CA ARG A 88 14.73 -2.41 -14.39
C ARG A 88 13.95 -1.65 -13.33
N ALA A 89 14.44 -1.71 -12.09
CA ALA A 89 13.83 -1.03 -10.94
C ALA A 89 13.68 0.49 -11.12
N SER A 90 14.61 1.16 -11.82
CA SER A 90 14.50 2.60 -12.08
C SER A 90 13.29 2.98 -12.93
N ASP A 91 12.77 2.07 -13.76
CA ASP A 91 11.59 2.35 -14.58
C ASP A 91 10.32 2.38 -13.68
N ILE A 92 10.28 1.53 -12.65
CA ILE A 92 9.27 1.57 -11.58
C ILE A 92 9.38 2.90 -10.82
N ASP A 93 10.60 3.34 -10.48
CA ASP A 93 10.81 4.60 -9.75
C ASP A 93 10.38 5.84 -10.53
N ILE A 94 10.63 5.87 -11.84
CA ILE A 94 10.15 6.95 -12.72
C ILE A 94 8.62 6.94 -12.75
N MET A 95 8.02 5.76 -12.93
CA MET A 95 6.57 5.62 -12.94
C MET A 95 5.93 6.10 -11.62
N TRP A 96 6.51 5.77 -10.47
CA TRP A 96 6.00 6.23 -9.18
C TRP A 96 6.12 7.74 -8.98
N GLN A 97 7.21 8.36 -9.45
CA GLN A 97 7.39 9.81 -9.36
C GLN A 97 6.41 10.57 -10.25
N TYR A 98 6.24 10.14 -11.50
CA TYR A 98 5.46 10.87 -12.49
C TYR A 98 3.99 10.46 -12.59
N GLY A 99 3.67 9.21 -12.24
CA GLY A 99 2.31 8.67 -12.26
C GLY A 99 1.59 8.77 -10.92
N PHE A 100 2.30 8.52 -9.82
CA PHE A 100 1.71 8.44 -8.48
C PHE A 100 2.13 9.57 -7.53
N GLY A 101 3.00 10.49 -7.99
CA GLY A 101 3.43 11.65 -7.22
C GLY A 101 4.35 11.32 -6.05
N PHE A 102 5.12 10.23 -6.13
CA PHE A 102 6.09 9.88 -5.08
C PHE A 102 7.11 11.01 -4.88
N PRO A 103 7.53 11.32 -3.63
CA PRO A 103 8.40 12.46 -3.35
C PRO A 103 9.76 12.35 -4.05
N ARG A 104 10.03 13.25 -5.01
CA ARG A 104 11.25 13.23 -5.83
C ARG A 104 12.54 13.27 -5.02
N TRP A 105 12.55 13.98 -3.89
CA TRP A 105 13.71 14.05 -2.99
C TRP A 105 13.98 12.74 -2.22
N ARG A 106 13.09 11.75 -2.33
CA ARG A 106 13.29 10.38 -1.85
C ARG A 106 13.58 9.39 -2.99
N GLY A 107 13.76 9.87 -4.23
CA GLY A 107 13.93 9.03 -5.41
C GLY A 107 12.60 8.44 -5.87
N GLY A 108 12.54 7.12 -6.01
CA GLY A 108 11.30 6.34 -6.14
C GLY A 108 11.22 5.25 -5.08
N ILE A 109 10.20 4.40 -5.15
CA ILE A 109 9.95 3.37 -4.12
C ILE A 109 11.06 2.31 -4.05
N MET A 110 11.67 1.94 -5.17
CA MET A 110 12.74 0.94 -5.25
C MET A 110 14.03 1.51 -4.69
N TYR A 111 14.41 2.72 -5.13
CA TYR A 111 15.52 3.46 -4.52
C TYR A 111 15.31 3.70 -3.02
N HIS A 112 14.09 4.05 -2.61
CA HIS A 112 13.76 4.24 -1.20
C HIS A 112 13.97 2.95 -0.39
N ALA A 113 13.58 1.80 -0.94
CA ALA A 113 13.82 0.50 -0.31
C ALA A 113 15.33 0.21 -0.13
N ASP A 114 16.15 0.51 -1.13
CA ASP A 114 17.62 0.41 -1.02
C ASP A 114 18.15 1.28 0.13
N ARG A 115 17.63 2.51 0.27
CA ARG A 115 18.03 3.46 1.34
C ARG A 115 17.60 3.02 2.74
N VAL A 116 16.49 2.32 2.87
CA VAL A 116 16.06 1.69 4.13
C VAL A 116 16.93 0.47 4.44
N GLY A 117 17.33 -0.27 3.41
CA GLY A 117 18.04 -1.53 3.48
C GLY A 117 17.11 -2.71 3.19
N LEU A 118 17.40 -3.43 2.12
CA LEU A 118 16.59 -4.56 1.66
C LEU A 118 16.39 -5.68 2.71
N PRO A 119 17.35 -6.00 3.60
CA PRO A 119 17.10 -6.96 4.68
C PRO A 119 15.96 -6.54 5.61
N THR A 120 15.89 -5.24 5.95
CA THR A 120 14.82 -4.69 6.79
C THR A 120 13.47 -4.75 6.08
N VAL A 121 13.45 -4.40 4.80
CA VAL A 121 12.23 -4.43 3.98
C VAL A 121 11.71 -5.86 3.83
N LEU A 122 12.59 -6.81 3.51
CA LEU A 122 12.24 -8.22 3.39
C LEU A 122 11.69 -8.79 4.70
N ALA A 123 12.37 -8.56 5.82
CA ALA A 123 11.91 -9.02 7.13
C ALA A 123 10.50 -8.51 7.45
N ARG A 124 10.23 -7.23 7.15
CA ARG A 124 8.91 -6.64 7.40
C ARG A 124 7.82 -7.21 6.48
N ILE A 125 8.14 -7.49 5.22
CA ILE A 125 7.23 -8.19 4.29
C ILE A 125 6.95 -9.60 4.78
N GLU A 126 7.96 -10.32 5.29
CA GLU A 126 7.80 -11.68 5.83
C GLU A 126 6.93 -11.71 7.09
N GLU A 127 7.06 -10.71 7.96
CA GLU A 127 6.16 -10.52 9.12
C GLU A 127 4.71 -10.31 8.65
N PHE A 128 4.49 -9.47 7.63
CA PHE A 128 3.15 -9.27 7.07
C PHE A 128 2.64 -10.52 6.33
N HIS A 129 3.52 -11.29 5.68
CA HIS A 129 3.16 -12.56 5.06
C HIS A 129 2.69 -13.57 6.08
N ALA A 130 3.38 -13.70 7.22
CA ALA A 130 2.95 -14.56 8.31
C ALA A 130 1.56 -14.14 8.87
N ALA A 131 1.28 -12.83 8.91
CA ALA A 131 0.03 -12.29 9.46
C ALA A 131 -1.15 -12.25 8.47
N HIS A 132 -0.87 -12.12 7.17
CA HIS A 132 -1.88 -11.80 6.15
C HIS A 132 -1.86 -12.72 4.92
N GLY A 133 -0.92 -13.67 4.86
CA GLY A 133 -0.84 -14.69 3.83
C GLY A 133 -0.42 -14.15 2.46
N LYS A 134 -0.88 -14.84 1.42
CA LYS A 134 -0.37 -14.79 0.04
C LYS A 134 -0.18 -13.40 -0.58
N LEU A 135 -1.03 -12.42 -0.22
CA LEU A 135 -0.88 -11.03 -0.68
C LEU A 135 0.49 -10.44 -0.38
N TRP A 136 1.12 -10.90 0.69
CA TRP A 136 2.42 -10.46 1.17
C TRP A 136 3.55 -11.42 0.82
N GLU A 137 3.31 -12.40 -0.05
CA GLU A 137 4.36 -13.35 -0.45
C GLU A 137 5.56 -12.59 -1.04
N PRO A 138 6.76 -12.74 -0.45
CA PRO A 138 7.95 -12.00 -0.88
C PRO A 138 8.37 -12.38 -2.31
N SER A 139 8.75 -11.38 -3.11
CA SER A 139 9.36 -11.57 -4.42
C SER A 139 10.66 -12.40 -4.31
N ALA A 140 10.92 -13.26 -5.29
CA ALA A 140 12.18 -14.01 -5.33
C ALA A 140 13.35 -13.06 -5.62
N LEU A 141 13.16 -12.07 -6.49
CA LEU A 141 14.18 -11.04 -6.76
C LEU A 141 14.61 -10.32 -5.47
N LEU A 142 13.67 -9.93 -4.61
CA LEU A 142 13.99 -9.28 -3.33
C LEU A 142 14.81 -10.22 -2.43
N ARG A 143 14.44 -11.50 -2.33
CA ARG A 143 15.19 -12.50 -1.56
C ARG A 143 16.60 -12.70 -2.10
N ASP A 144 16.75 -12.80 -3.42
CA ASP A 144 18.03 -13.00 -4.08
C ASP A 144 18.96 -11.80 -3.90
N LEU A 145 18.43 -10.57 -3.99
CA LEU A 145 19.19 -9.35 -3.71
C LEU A 145 19.66 -9.30 -2.25
N VAL A 146 18.81 -9.66 -1.30
CA VAL A 146 19.21 -9.75 0.11
C VAL A 146 20.28 -10.82 0.33
N ALA A 147 20.12 -12.00 -0.27
CA ALA A 147 21.07 -13.11 -0.12
C ALA A 147 22.44 -12.81 -0.74
N SER A 148 22.47 -12.05 -1.85
CA SER A 148 23.69 -11.66 -2.55
C SER A 148 24.32 -10.36 -2.03
N GLY A 149 23.66 -9.64 -1.12
CA GLY A 149 24.09 -8.31 -0.69
C GLY A 149 23.96 -7.24 -1.79
N GLY A 150 23.09 -7.47 -2.77
CA GLY A 150 22.78 -6.54 -3.85
C GLY A 150 21.78 -5.46 -3.46
N SER A 151 21.45 -4.61 -4.44
CA SER A 151 20.43 -3.56 -4.33
C SER A 151 19.65 -3.45 -5.64
N PHE A 152 18.46 -2.85 -5.61
CA PHE A 152 17.64 -2.68 -6.80
C PHE A 152 18.27 -1.71 -7.81
N THR A 153 18.88 -0.64 -7.30
CA THR A 153 19.36 0.49 -8.11
C THR A 153 20.88 0.64 -8.13
N GLY A 154 21.62 -0.20 -7.41
CA GLY A 154 23.08 -0.10 -7.28
C GLY A 154 23.55 1.04 -6.38
N ALA A 155 22.64 1.60 -5.57
CA ALA A 155 22.91 2.64 -4.58
C ALA A 155 23.51 2.10 -3.27
#